data_AF-A0A938NS93-F1
#
_entry.id   AF-A0A938NS93-F1
#
_cell.length_a   1.000
_cell.length_b   1.000
_cell.length_c   1.000
_cell.angle_alpha   90.00
_cell.angle_beta   90.00
_cell.angle_gamma   90.00
#
_symmetry.space_group_name_H-M   'P 1'
#
loop_
_entity.id
_entity.type
_entity.pdbx_description
1 polymer ?
#
loop_
_entity_poly.entity_id
_entity_poly.type
_entity_poly.pdbx_seq_one_letter_code
_entity_poly.pdbx_strand_id
1 'polypeptide(L)' 'MLTAKRKPEVVTFPISVFETANTKDDLEDWLLSQNQNFIKKMRKARKDDIQGKGKDWKHLKKELCIK' A
#
# COMPACT_ATOMS: atom_id res chain seq x y z
N MET A 1 39.02 6.23 1.34
CA MET A 1 37.68 6.64 0.85
C MET A 1 36.74 6.71 2.05
N LEU A 2 36.23 7.90 2.38
CA LEU A 2 35.33 8.10 3.52
C LEU A 2 33.94 7.53 3.17
N THR A 3 33.48 6.53 3.91
CA THR A 3 32.14 5.95 3.77
C THR A 3 31.11 6.98 4.26
N ALA A 4 30.37 7.59 3.34
CA ALA A 4 29.25 8.46 3.68
C ALA A 4 28.22 7.63 4.47
N LYS A 5 28.03 7.95 5.76
CA LYS A 5 27.00 7.33 6.61
C LYS A 5 25.64 7.60 5.98
N ARG A 6 24.93 6.55 5.56
CA ARG A 6 23.54 6.65 5.08
C ARG A 6 22.70 7.26 6.19
N LYS A 7 21.99 8.35 5.89
CA LYS A 7 21.04 8.94 6.85
C LYS A 7 19.97 7.86 7.14
N PRO A 8 19.59 7.67 8.41
CA PRO A 8 18.50 6.76 8.72
C PRO A 8 17.25 7.20 7.96
N GLU A 9 16.50 6.24 7.44
CA GLU A 9 15.22 6.50 6.78
C GLU A 9 14.20 6.85 7.86
N VAL A 10 13.85 8.13 7.96
CA VAL A 10 12.95 8.67 8.99
C VAL A 10 11.61 9.00 8.34
N VAL A 11 10.53 8.54 8.97
CA VAL A 11 9.14 8.86 8.57
C VAL A 11 8.50 9.69 9.66
N THR A 12 7.80 10.76 9.26
CA THR A 12 7.16 11.71 10.17
C THR A 12 5.65 11.56 10.16
N PHE A 13 5.05 11.56 11.35
CA PHE A 13 3.61 11.48 11.54
C PHE A 13 3.12 12.67 12.37
N PRO A 14 1.87 13.13 12.16
CA PRO A 14 1.21 13.96 13.14
C PRO A 14 1.11 13.23 14.49
N ILE A 15 1.28 13.96 15.59
CA ILE A 15 1.22 13.40 16.95
C ILE A 15 -0.12 12.69 17.18
N SER A 16 -1.21 13.31 16.74
CA SER A 16 -2.55 12.72 16.85
C SER A 16 -2.68 11.35 16.18
N VAL A 17 -2.01 11.13 15.04
CA VAL A 17 -2.02 9.84 14.35
C VAL A 17 -1.24 8.81 15.15
N PHE A 18 -0.05 9.19 15.64
CA PHE A 18 0.79 8.32 16.45
C PHE A 18 0.10 7.90 17.77
N GLU A 19 -0.58 8.83 18.44
CA GLU A 19 -1.31 8.56 19.69
C GLU A 19 -2.52 7.64 19.50
N THR A 20 -3.13 7.65 18.31
CA THR A 20 -4.28 6.79 17.99
C THR A 20 -3.91 5.43 17.41
N ALA A 21 -2.66 5.25 16.99
CA ALA A 21 -2.19 3.99 16.41
C ALA A 21 -1.95 2.97 17.52
N ASN A 22 -2.57 1.80 17.40
CA ASN A 22 -2.36 0.69 18.34
C ASN A 22 -1.26 -0.25 17.87
N THR A 23 -1.00 -0.26 16.56
CA THR A 23 -0.05 -1.16 15.91
C THR A 23 0.79 -0.43 14.87
N LYS A 24 1.90 -1.07 14.48
CA LYS A 24 2.71 -0.61 13.34
C LYS A 24 1.90 -0.58 12.05
N ASP A 25 1.00 -1.54 11.87
CA ASP A 25 0.18 -1.67 10.67
C ASP A 25 -0.79 -0.48 10.54
N ASP A 26 -1.32 0.05 11.64
CA ASP A 26 -2.15 1.27 11.63
C ASP A 26 -1.39 2.49 11.05
N LEU A 27 -0.10 2.61 11.38
CA LEU A 27 0.77 3.68 10.84
C LEU A 27 1.07 3.46 9.35
N GLU A 28 1.26 2.21 8.92
CA GLU A 28 1.46 1.86 7.51
C GLU A 28 0.19 2.15 6.68
N ASP A 29 -0.98 1.80 7.21
CA ASP A 29 -2.26 2.10 6.60
C ASP A 29 -2.49 3.61 6.48
N TRP A 30 -2.12 4.38 7.52
CA TRP A 30 -2.16 5.82 7.44
C TRP A 30 -1.25 6.35 6.32
N LEU A 31 -0.01 5.87 6.20
CA LEU A 31 0.89 6.27 5.10
C LEU A 31 0.32 5.92 3.73
N LEU A 32 -0.26 4.73 3.57
CA LEU A 32 -0.93 4.32 2.34
C LEU A 32 -2.12 5.21 2.01
N SER A 33 -2.87 5.64 3.03
CA SER A 33 -4.01 6.56 2.87
C SER A 33 -3.58 7.93 2.31
N GLN A 34 -2.35 8.38 2.60
CA GLN A 34 -1.80 9.63 2.06
C GLN A 34 -1.34 9.49 0.61
N ASN A 35 -1.09 8.26 0.12
CA ASN A 35 -0.61 8.02 -1.24
C ASN A 35 -1.76 8.11 -2.27
N GLN A 36 -1.90 9.28 -2.90
CA GLN A 36 -2.96 9.52 -3.90
C GLN A 36 -2.95 8.55 -5.08
N ASN A 37 -1.77 8.06 -5.50
CA ASN A 37 -1.68 7.09 -6.58
C ASN A 37 -2.21 5.71 -6.16
N PHE A 38 -1.94 5.31 -4.91
CA PHE A 38 -2.51 4.11 -4.33
C PHE A 38 -4.04 4.22 -4.24
N ILE A 39 -4.56 5.32 -3.70
CA ILE A 39 -6.02 5.56 -3.60
C ILE A 39 -6.70 5.55 -4.98
N LYS A 40 -6.08 6.14 -6.01
CA LYS A 40 -6.60 6.08 -7.39
C LYS A 40 -6.70 4.64 -7.90
N LYS A 41 -5.69 3.81 -7.64
CA LYS A 41 -5.71 2.37 -8.00
C LYS A 41 -6.82 1.63 -7.27
N MET A 42 -6.98 1.84 -5.96
CA MET A 42 -8.04 1.20 -5.17
C MET A 42 -9.44 1.60 -5.64
N ARG A 43 -9.66 2.88 -5.96
CA ARG A 43 -10.93 3.35 -6.54
C ARG A 43 -11.23 2.71 -7.88
N LYS A 44 -10.22 2.54 -8.74
CA LYS A 44 -10.37 1.85 -10.02
C LYS A 44 -10.73 0.38 -9.79
N ALA A 45 -9.98 -0.32 -8.94
CA ALA A 45 -10.23 -1.73 -8.61
C ALA A 45 -11.67 -1.95 -8.11
N ARG A 46 -12.17 -1.06 -7.24
CA ARG A 46 -13.58 -1.11 -6.78
C ARG A 46 -14.59 -0.92 -7.93
N LYS A 47 -14.33 -0.01 -8.87
CA LYS A 47 -15.21 0.18 -10.04
C LYS A 47 -15.21 -1.05 -10.94
N ASP A 48 -14.04 -1.64 -11.17
CA ASP A 48 -13.88 -2.83 -11.99
C ASP A 48 -14.61 -4.03 -11.34
N ASP A 49 -14.50 -4.19 -10.02
CA ASP A 49 -15.23 -5.20 -9.25
C ASP A 49 -16.76 -5.07 -9.38
N ILE A 50 -17.30 -3.87 -9.15
CA ILE A 50 -18.74 -3.59 -9.32
C ILE A 50 -19.21 -3.88 -10.76
N GLN A 51 -18.35 -3.68 -11.75
CA GLN A 51 -18.63 -3.95 -13.16
C GLN A 51 -18.41 -5.42 -13.55
N GLY A 52 -18.04 -6.30 -12.61
CA GLY A 52 -17.75 -7.70 -12.89
C GLY A 52 -16.49 -7.91 -13.74
N LYS A 53 -15.59 -6.93 -13.78
CA LYS A 53 -14.30 -6.99 -14.52
C LYS A 53 -13.19 -7.66 -13.72
N GLY A 54 -13.54 -8.35 -12.64
CA GLY A 54 -12.61 -9.20 -11.91
C GLY A 54 -12.04 -10.29 -12.83
N LYS A 55 -10.79 -10.68 -12.59
CA LYS A 55 -10.19 -11.83 -13.27
C LYS A 55 -10.50 -13.11 -12.50
N ASP A 56 -10.86 -14.16 -13.22
CA ASP A 56 -10.97 -15.49 -12.61
C ASP A 56 -9.61 -15.95 -12.05
N TRP A 57 -9.64 -16.52 -10.85
CA TRP A 57 -8.43 -16.90 -10.14
C TRP A 57 -7.64 -18.02 -10.84
N LYS A 58 -8.33 -19.00 -11.45
CA LYS A 58 -7.65 -20.08 -12.19
C LYS A 58 -6.98 -19.52 -13.44
N HIS A 59 -7.63 -18.60 -14.13
CA HIS A 59 -7.04 -17.90 -15.27
C HIS A 59 -5.82 -17.08 -14.86
N LEU A 60 -5.93 -16.30 -13.79
CA LEU A 60 -4.83 -15.47 -13.27
C LEU A 60 -3.63 -16.31 -12.84
N LYS A 61 -3.84 -17.45 -12.15
CA LYS A 61 -2.77 -18.38 -11.77
C LYS A 61 -1.98 -18.86 -12.99
N LYS A 62 -2.69 -19.18 -14.07
CA LYS A 62 -2.07 -19.61 -15.33
C LYS A 62 -1.26 -18.49 -15.98
N GLU A 63 -1.77 -17.26 -15.99
CA GLU A 63 -1.04 -16.07 -16.51
C GLU A 63 0.24 -15.79 -15.70
N LEU A 64 0.16 -15.89 -14.38
CA LEU A 64 1.26 -15.56 -13.46
C LEU A 64 2.22 -16.73 -13.19
N CYS A 65 2.00 -17.89 -13.83
CA CYS A 65 2.77 -19.11 -13.58
C CYS A 65 2.81 -19.54 -12.10
N ILE A 66 1.74 -19.27 -11.35
CA ILE A 66 1.60 -19.65 -9.93
C ILE A 66 1.00 -21.06 -9.87
N LYS A 67 1.71 -21.98 -9.20
CA LYS A 67 1.29 -23.37 -9.01
C LYS A 67 0.11 -23.51 -8.03
#